data_AF-R7TFG4-F1
#
_entry.id   AF-R7TFG4-F1
#
_cell.length_a   1.000
_cell.length_b   1.000
_cell.length_c   1.000
_cell.angle_alpha   90.00
_cell.angle_beta   90.00
_cell.angle_gamma   90.00
#
_symmetry.space_group_name_H-M   'P 1'
#
loop_
_entity.id
_entity.type
_entity.pdbx_description
1 polymer ?
#
loop_
_entity_poly.entity_id
_entity_poly.type
_entity_poly.pdbx_seq_one_letter_code
_entity_poly.pdbx_strand_id
1 'polypeptide(L)'
;MVQMFYYDCRGKNCHKVLRHEGFPSKILLFPYEGWAAPATTSFFNIKLPWWSRSRCEIAESCTAGKKSRTRNAKVVECRGGTMVVVGRFKGVAHNPDFKLVLTTNVSNADFQLGYSITGTLERGDRKEGKMQMTHFAMIKRKGY
;
A
#
# COMPACT_ATOMS: atom_id res chain seq x y z
N MET A 1 19.18 7.02 -17.68
CA MET A 1 17.87 6.45 -18.08
C MET A 1 16.84 6.36 -16.93
N VAL A 2 17.02 7.12 -15.83
CA VAL A 2 16.13 7.04 -14.64
C VAL A 2 14.89 7.93 -14.82
N GLN A 3 15.03 9.08 -15.48
CA GLN A 3 13.96 10.07 -15.62
C GLN A 3 12.86 9.65 -16.61
N MET A 4 13.14 8.78 -17.59
CA MET A 4 12.11 8.26 -18.50
C MET A 4 11.08 7.39 -17.77
N PHE A 5 11.51 6.55 -16.82
CA PHE A 5 10.60 5.71 -16.05
C PHE A 5 9.56 6.52 -15.25
N TYR A 6 9.92 7.73 -14.78
CA TYR A 6 8.97 8.63 -14.11
C TYR A 6 7.80 8.97 -15.02
N TYR A 7 8.10 9.52 -16.20
CA TYR A 7 7.08 9.92 -17.17
C TYR A 7 6.33 8.72 -17.72
N ASP A 8 7.00 7.58 -17.84
CA ASP A 8 6.36 6.34 -18.25
C ASP A 8 5.39 5.82 -17.20
N CYS A 9 5.69 5.86 -15.91
CA CYS A 9 4.83 5.25 -14.90
C CYS A 9 3.79 6.19 -14.31
N ARG A 10 3.98 7.51 -14.41
CA ARG A 10 3.08 8.51 -13.86
C ARG A 10 1.70 8.43 -14.50
N GLY A 11 0.67 8.32 -13.66
CA GLY A 11 -0.73 8.19 -14.10
C GLY A 11 -1.10 6.84 -14.72
N LYS A 12 -0.16 5.90 -14.86
CA LYS A 12 -0.48 4.52 -15.27
C LYS A 12 -1.14 3.76 -14.11
N ASN A 13 -1.85 2.70 -14.47
CA ASN A 13 -2.53 1.85 -13.51
C ASN A 13 -1.56 1.24 -12.47
N CYS A 14 -1.81 1.44 -11.17
CA CYS A 14 -0.99 0.89 -10.07
C CYS A 14 -0.77 -0.62 -10.22
N HIS A 15 -1.78 -1.36 -10.65
CA HIS A 15 -1.70 -2.82 -10.78
C HIS A 15 -0.65 -3.24 -11.81
N LYS A 16 -0.45 -2.46 -12.88
CA LYS A 16 0.61 -2.71 -13.88
C LYS A 16 1.99 -2.39 -13.30
N VAL A 17 2.12 -1.25 -12.62
CA VAL A 17 3.39 -0.83 -12.00
C VAL A 17 3.81 -1.82 -10.90
N LEU A 18 2.89 -2.22 -10.02
CA LEU A 18 3.14 -3.23 -8.98
C LEU A 18 3.69 -4.56 -9.54
N ARG A 19 3.12 -5.04 -10.65
CA ARG A 19 3.61 -6.26 -11.31
C ARG A 19 5.01 -6.10 -11.90
N HIS A 20 5.37 -4.90 -12.34
CA HIS A 20 6.70 -4.60 -12.86
C HIS A 20 7.75 -4.57 -11.74
N GLU A 21 7.43 -3.99 -10.59
CA GLU A 21 8.37 -3.87 -9.47
C GLU A 21 8.75 -5.21 -8.85
N GLY A 22 7.79 -6.12 -8.71
CA GLY A 22 8.03 -7.47 -8.23
C GLY A 22 6.79 -8.12 -7.62
N PHE A 23 6.87 -9.44 -7.40
CA PHE A 23 5.81 -10.24 -6.79
C PHE A 23 6.37 -11.17 -5.71
N PRO A 24 5.88 -11.11 -4.45
CA PRO A 24 4.97 -10.10 -3.89
C PRO A 24 5.62 -8.71 -3.82
N SER A 25 4.83 -7.66 -4.01
CA SER A 25 5.35 -6.29 -3.89
C SER A 25 5.39 -5.90 -2.41
N LYS A 26 6.53 -5.34 -1.97
CA LYS A 26 6.71 -4.86 -0.60
C LYS A 26 6.32 -3.38 -0.51
N ILE A 27 5.41 -3.08 0.39
CA ILE A 27 4.95 -1.73 0.73
C ILE A 27 5.56 -1.35 2.06
N LEU A 28 6.41 -0.33 2.05
CA LEU A 28 7.02 0.25 3.23
C LEU A 28 6.01 1.17 3.90
N LEU A 29 5.79 1.01 5.20
CA LEU A 29 4.90 1.87 5.96
C LEU A 29 5.73 2.78 6.87
N PHE A 30 5.59 4.09 6.66
CA PHE A 30 6.22 5.11 7.48
C PHE A 30 5.16 5.71 8.41
N PRO A 31 5.44 5.82 9.72
CA PRO A 31 4.47 6.32 10.69
C PRO A 31 4.03 7.74 10.37
N TYR A 32 2.73 8.03 10.48
CA TYR A 32 2.22 9.39 10.44
C TYR A 32 2.34 10.02 11.83
N GLU A 33 2.94 11.21 11.92
CA GLU A 33 3.26 11.88 13.20
C GLU A 33 2.03 12.14 14.09
N GLY A 34 0.83 12.29 13.49
CA GLY A 34 -0.41 12.49 14.23
C GLY A 34 -1.05 11.23 14.80
N TRP A 35 -0.44 10.05 14.61
CA TRP A 35 -1.01 8.78 15.08
C TRP A 35 -0.53 8.44 16.50
N ALA A 36 -1.49 8.29 17.43
CA ALA A 36 -1.23 8.19 18.86
C ALA A 36 -0.57 6.86 19.33
N ALA A 37 -0.59 5.81 18.50
CA ALA A 37 0.02 4.53 18.88
C ALA A 37 1.43 4.40 18.29
N PRO A 38 2.38 3.74 18.99
CA PRO A 38 3.71 3.50 18.46
C PRO A 38 3.59 2.67 17.18
N ALA A 39 3.73 3.34 16.05
CA ALA A 39 3.70 2.72 14.75
C ALA A 39 5.01 1.94 14.57
N THR A 40 4.96 0.65 14.92
CA THR A 40 6.07 -0.27 14.72
C THR A 40 6.44 -0.26 13.24
N THR A 41 7.75 -0.27 12.94
CA THR A 41 8.22 -0.46 11.56
C THR A 41 7.62 -1.75 11.01
N SER A 42 6.65 -1.58 10.13
CA SER A 42 5.85 -2.64 9.55
C SER A 42 5.84 -2.46 8.05
N PHE A 43 5.73 -3.57 7.33
CA PHE A 43 5.61 -3.56 5.89
C PHE A 43 4.48 -4.47 5.47
N PHE A 44 3.76 -4.05 4.44
CA PHE A 44 2.73 -4.87 3.84
C PHE A 44 3.32 -5.59 2.63
N ASN A 45 3.02 -6.86 2.50
CA ASN A 45 3.29 -7.62 1.29
C ASN A 45 1.96 -7.76 0.56
N ILE A 46 1.86 -7.10 -0.61
CA ILE A 46 0.69 -7.21 -1.47
C ILE A 46 0.94 -8.28 -2.53
N LYS A 47 -0.01 -9.20 -2.65
CA LYS A 47 -0.06 -10.22 -3.68
C LYS A 47 -1.28 -9.98 -4.53
N LEU A 48 -1.03 -9.60 -5.78
CA LEU A 48 -2.05 -9.42 -6.81
C LEU A 48 -2.16 -10.73 -7.61
N PRO A 49 -3.21 -11.56 -7.40
CA PRO A 49 -3.40 -12.76 -8.20
C PRO A 49 -3.54 -12.39 -9.68
N TRP A 50 -2.97 -13.22 -10.56
CA TRP A 50 -3.03 -12.96 -12.00
C TRP A 50 -4.47 -13.00 -12.53
N TRP A 51 -5.32 -13.84 -11.94
CA TRP A 51 -6.71 -14.12 -12.32
C TRP A 51 -7.76 -13.13 -11.77
N SER A 52 -7.38 -12.21 -10.88
CA SER A 52 -8.33 -11.26 -10.30
C SER A 52 -7.73 -9.87 -10.18
N ARG A 53 -8.45 -8.88 -10.70
CA ARG A 53 -8.12 -7.45 -10.57
C ARG A 53 -8.84 -6.76 -9.40
N SER A 54 -9.88 -7.38 -8.84
CA SER A 54 -10.71 -6.81 -7.78
C SER A 54 -10.40 -7.36 -6.39
N ARG A 55 -9.49 -8.33 -6.30
CA ARG A 55 -9.08 -8.98 -5.05
C ARG A 55 -7.58 -9.05 -4.95
N CYS A 56 -7.06 -8.84 -3.75
CA CYS A 56 -5.66 -9.07 -3.43
C CYS A 56 -5.51 -9.70 -2.06
N GLU A 57 -4.33 -10.26 -1.84
CA GLU A 57 -3.89 -10.71 -0.54
C GLU A 57 -2.91 -9.68 0.03
N ILE A 58 -3.14 -9.30 1.29
CA ILE A 58 -2.25 -8.43 2.06
C ILE A 58 -1.77 -9.19 3.28
N ALA A 59 -0.46 -9.25 3.46
CA ALA A 59 0.18 -9.74 4.68
C ALA A 59 0.96 -8.61 5.33
N GLU A 60 0.54 -8.22 6.52
CA GLU A 60 1.29 -7.35 7.41
C GLU A 60 2.38 -8.14 8.12
N SER A 61 3.60 -7.63 8.04
CA SER A 61 4.74 -8.14 8.80
C SER A 61 5.31 -7.00 9.63
N CYS A 62 5.33 -7.17 10.95
CA CYS A 62 6.02 -6.27 11.86
C CYS A 62 7.40 -6.83 12.21
N THR A 63 8.37 -5.95 12.49
CA THR A 63 9.71 -6.34 12.94
C THR A 63 9.68 -7.19 14.23
N ALA A 64 8.65 -7.00 15.07
CA ALA A 64 8.39 -7.78 16.29
C ALA A 64 7.78 -9.19 16.04
N GLY A 65 7.78 -9.70 14.81
CA GLY A 65 7.38 -11.08 14.48
C GLY A 65 5.87 -11.33 14.34
N LYS A 66 5.00 -10.38 14.71
CA LYS A 66 3.55 -10.49 14.50
C LYS A 66 3.21 -10.41 13.01
N LYS A 67 2.47 -11.41 12.52
CA LYS A 67 2.01 -11.50 11.13
C LYS A 67 0.48 -11.55 11.09
N SER A 68 -0.13 -10.55 10.46
CA SER A 68 -1.57 -10.50 10.19
C SER A 68 -1.79 -10.66 8.69
N ARG A 69 -2.79 -11.44 8.26
CA ARG A 69 -3.04 -11.70 6.84
C ARG A 69 -4.50 -11.58 6.47
N THR A 70 -4.74 -10.94 5.34
CA THR A 70 -6.05 -10.81 4.70
C THR A 70 -5.95 -11.34 3.27
N ARG A 71 -6.60 -12.47 2.96
CA ARG A 71 -6.53 -13.10 1.63
C ARG A 71 -7.50 -12.52 0.60
N ASN A 72 -8.59 -11.88 1.07
CA ASN A 72 -9.69 -11.39 0.25
C ASN A 72 -9.89 -9.89 0.46
N ALA A 73 -8.83 -9.09 0.35
CA ALA A 73 -8.98 -7.63 0.35
C ALA A 73 -9.54 -7.17 -1.00
N LYS A 74 -10.48 -6.23 -0.97
CA LYS A 74 -11.10 -5.66 -2.16
C LYS A 74 -10.18 -4.60 -2.75
N VAL A 75 -9.91 -4.70 -4.04
CA VAL A 75 -9.16 -3.71 -4.83
C VAL A 75 -10.14 -2.93 -5.69
N VAL A 76 -10.01 -1.62 -5.68
CA VAL A 76 -10.74 -0.69 -6.53
C VAL A 76 -9.72 0.17 -7.25
N GLU A 77 -9.65 0.04 -8.57
CA GLU A 77 -8.84 0.93 -9.40
C GLU A 77 -9.63 2.19 -9.72
N CYS A 78 -9.04 3.34 -9.43
CA CYS A 78 -9.58 4.66 -9.75
C CYS A 78 -8.92 5.20 -11.02
N ARG A 79 -9.59 6.17 -11.68
CA ARG A 79 -8.99 6.88 -12.82
C ARG A 79 -7.75 7.66 -12.37
N GLY A 80 -6.79 7.83 -13.28
CA GLY A 80 -5.58 8.61 -13.01
C GLY A 80 -4.48 7.87 -12.24
N GLY A 81 -4.47 6.54 -12.25
CA GLY A 81 -3.38 5.76 -11.66
C GLY A 81 -3.42 5.67 -10.14
N THR A 82 -4.61 5.78 -9.55
CA THR A 82 -4.85 5.55 -8.12
C THR A 82 -5.53 4.19 -7.91
N MET A 83 -5.15 3.49 -6.85
CA MET A 83 -5.72 2.20 -6.47
C MET A 83 -6.02 2.21 -4.98
N VAL A 84 -7.23 1.82 -4.63
CA VAL A 84 -7.69 1.70 -3.25
C VAL A 84 -7.85 0.24 -2.90
N VAL A 85 -7.22 -0.18 -1.82
CA VAL A 85 -7.33 -1.54 -1.28
C VAL A 85 -7.97 -1.48 0.09
N VAL A 86 -9.09 -2.16 0.25
CA VAL A 86 -9.85 -2.21 1.50
C VAL A 86 -9.93 -3.64 1.98
N GLY A 87 -9.62 -3.87 3.25
CA GLY A 87 -9.69 -5.20 3.83
C GLY A 87 -9.82 -5.18 5.34
N ARG A 88 -9.84 -6.38 5.90
CA ARG A 88 -9.97 -6.62 7.33
C ARG A 88 -9.03 -7.73 7.75
N PHE A 89 -8.12 -7.46 8.67
CA PHE A 89 -7.27 -8.47 9.27
C PHE A 89 -8.06 -9.32 10.26
N LYS A 90 -8.03 -10.65 10.07
CA LYS A 90 -8.64 -11.60 11.00
C LYS A 90 -7.76 -11.75 12.24
N GLY A 91 -8.37 -11.86 13.42
CA GLY A 91 -7.64 -12.09 14.69
C GLY A 91 -6.97 -10.85 15.29
N VAL A 92 -7.30 -9.65 14.79
CA VAL A 92 -6.87 -8.39 15.38
C VAL A 92 -8.05 -7.79 16.14
N ALA A 93 -7.90 -7.58 17.45
CA ALA A 93 -8.97 -7.09 18.32
C ALA A 93 -9.25 -5.59 18.16
N HIS A 94 -8.21 -4.78 17.92
CA HIS A 94 -8.32 -3.32 17.77
C HIS A 94 -8.06 -2.90 16.33
N ASN A 95 -8.97 -2.09 15.76
CA ASN A 95 -8.86 -1.52 14.41
C ASN A 95 -8.52 -2.55 13.31
N PRO A 96 -9.36 -3.61 13.14
CA PRO A 96 -9.06 -4.69 12.21
C PRO A 96 -9.19 -4.27 10.75
N ASP A 97 -9.93 -3.19 10.46
CA ASP A 97 -10.18 -2.72 9.11
C ASP A 97 -9.05 -1.78 8.67
N PHE A 98 -8.70 -1.88 7.39
CA PHE A 98 -7.72 -1.02 6.78
C PHE A 98 -8.19 -0.53 5.40
N LYS A 99 -7.77 0.68 5.06
CA LYS A 99 -7.93 1.27 3.73
C LYS A 99 -6.58 1.83 3.31
N LEU A 100 -6.02 1.21 2.29
CA LEU A 100 -4.75 1.56 1.68
C LEU A 100 -5.03 2.26 0.36
N VAL A 101 -4.59 3.50 0.22
CA VAL A 101 -4.68 4.26 -1.03
C VAL A 101 -3.29 4.36 -1.61
N LEU A 102 -3.10 3.90 -2.84
CA LEU A 102 -1.84 3.93 -3.57
C LEU A 102 -2.01 4.73 -4.85
N THR A 103 -0.98 5.46 -5.27
CA THR A 103 -0.99 6.24 -6.50
C THR A 103 0.36 6.18 -7.21
N THR A 104 0.30 6.13 -8.54
CA THR A 104 1.46 6.27 -9.42
C THR A 104 1.80 7.73 -9.74
N ASN A 105 0.96 8.68 -9.30
CA ASN A 105 1.25 10.11 -9.39
C ASN A 105 2.20 10.53 -8.27
N VAL A 106 3.43 10.04 -8.36
CA VAL A 106 4.48 10.28 -7.39
C VAL A 106 5.04 11.70 -7.55
N SER A 107 5.36 12.36 -6.44
CA SER A 107 6.01 13.67 -6.46
C SER A 107 7.43 13.56 -7.01
N ASN A 108 8.01 14.65 -7.52
CA ASN A 108 9.39 14.64 -8.01
C ASN A 108 10.39 14.28 -6.88
N ALA A 109 10.12 14.72 -5.64
CA ALA A 109 10.96 14.43 -4.48
C ALA A 109 10.94 12.93 -4.14
N ASP A 110 9.75 12.33 -4.02
CA ASP A 110 9.60 10.91 -3.74
C ASP A 110 10.21 10.03 -4.85
N PHE A 111 10.12 10.50 -6.10
CA PHE A 111 10.73 9.81 -7.22
C PHE A 111 12.26 9.82 -7.15
N GLN A 112 12.87 10.94 -6.75
CA GLN A 112 14.32 11.04 -6.53
C GLN A 112 14.79 10.14 -5.38
N LEU A 113 13.93 9.92 -4.38
CA LEU A 113 14.15 8.94 -3.31
C LEU A 113 14.00 7.47 -3.77
N GLY A 114 13.60 7.25 -5.02
CA GLY A 114 13.52 5.92 -5.63
C GLY A 114 12.16 5.24 -5.50
N TYR A 115 11.11 5.97 -5.12
CA TYR A 115 9.75 5.41 -5.03
C TYR A 115 9.04 5.46 -6.39
N SER A 116 8.32 4.39 -6.72
CA SER A 116 7.50 4.32 -7.92
C SER A 116 5.99 4.40 -7.65
N ILE A 117 5.58 4.12 -6.41
CA ILE A 117 4.21 4.27 -5.93
C ILE A 117 4.26 4.85 -4.52
N THR A 118 3.41 5.83 -4.27
CA THR A 118 3.22 6.45 -2.96
C THR A 118 1.76 6.37 -2.52
N GLY A 119 1.47 6.67 -1.27
CA GLY A 119 0.14 6.42 -0.74
C GLY A 119 -0.01 6.64 0.75
N THR A 120 -1.20 6.31 1.24
CA THR A 120 -1.58 6.45 2.65
C THR A 120 -2.31 5.19 3.12
N LEU A 121 -2.13 4.88 4.40
CA LEU A 121 -2.79 3.78 5.08
C LEU A 121 -3.64 4.33 6.23
N GLU A 122 -4.94 4.11 6.10
CA GLU A 122 -5.91 4.35 7.15
C GLU A 122 -6.22 3.02 7.86
N ARG A 123 -6.35 3.06 9.19
CA ARG A 123 -6.82 1.94 10.01
C ARG A 123 -7.95 2.40 10.91
N GLY A 124 -8.81 1.46 11.31
CA GLY A 124 -9.92 1.79 12.19
C GLY A 124 -11.03 0.75 12.17
N ASP A 125 -12.24 1.22 12.44
CA ASP A 125 -13.47 0.47 12.23
C ASP A 125 -14.27 1.12 11.10
N ARG A 126 -14.46 0.36 10.02
CA ARG A 126 -15.21 0.84 8.85
C ARG A 126 -16.70 0.97 9.13
N LYS A 127 -17.27 0.14 10.01
CA LYS A 127 -18.70 0.19 10.35
C LYS A 127 -19.03 1.43 11.17
N GLU A 128 -18.15 1.81 12.07
CA GLU A 128 -18.29 3.03 12.88
C GLU A 128 -17.85 4.30 12.14
N GLY A 129 -17.28 4.17 10.93
CA GLY A 129 -16.75 5.30 10.16
C GLY A 129 -15.47 5.93 10.76
N LYS A 130 -14.90 5.31 11.79
CA LYS A 130 -13.72 5.80 12.51
C LYS A 130 -12.44 5.30 11.85
N MET A 131 -12.18 5.73 10.62
CA MET A 131 -10.91 5.47 9.94
C MET A 131 -9.96 6.64 10.18
N GLN A 132 -8.74 6.36 10.61
CA GLN A 132 -7.72 7.37 10.86
C GLN A 132 -6.45 7.06 10.08
N MET A 133 -5.79 8.10 9.55
CA MET A 133 -4.52 7.95 8.86
C MET A 133 -3.44 7.55 9.86
N THR A 134 -2.74 6.46 9.56
CA THR A 134 -1.74 5.88 10.46
C THR A 134 -0.34 5.88 9.87
N HIS A 135 -0.22 5.64 8.55
CA HIS A 135 1.07 5.54 7.88
C HIS A 135 1.02 6.12 6.47
N PHE A 136 2.17 6.60 6.00
CA PHE A 136 2.45 6.74 4.57
C PHE A 136 2.90 5.40 4.00
N ALA A 137 2.47 5.08 2.79
CA ALA A 137 2.72 3.81 2.13
C ALA A 137 3.54 4.02 0.87
N MET A 138 4.77 3.51 0.84
CA MET A 138 5.70 3.71 -0.28
C MET A 138 6.17 2.37 -0.86
N ILE A 139 6.40 2.34 -2.17
CA ILE A 139 6.95 1.18 -2.88
C ILE A 139 8.19 1.62 -3.62
N LYS A 140 9.30 0.92 -3.35
CA LYS A 140 10.56 1.15 -4.04
C LYS A 140 10.51 0.64 -5.47
N ARG A 141 11.14 1.38 -6.36
CA ARG A 141 11.39 0.94 -7.72
C ARG A 141 12.42 -0.19 -7.73
N LYS A 142 12.24 -1.16 -8.61
CA LYS A 142 13.17 -2.24 -8.90
C LYS A 142 14.49 -1.68 -9.38
N GLY A 143 15.58 -2.07 -8.71
CA GLY A 143 16.94 -1.60 -9.02
C GLY A 143 17.34 -0.30 -8.31
N TYR A 144 16.62 0.11 -7.25
CA TYR A 144 16.96 1.24 -6.37
C TYR A 144 16.98 0.82 -4.90
#